data_AF-A0A537HY34-F1
#
_entry.id   AF-A0A537HY34-F1
#
_cell.length_a   1.000
_cell.length_b   1.000
_cell.length_c   1.000
_cell.angle_alpha   90.00
_cell.angle_beta   90.00
_cell.angle_gamma   90.00
#
_symmetry.space_group_name_H-M   'P 1'
#
loop_
_entity.id
_entity.type
_entity.pdbx_description
1 polymer ?
#
loop_
_entity_poly.entity_id
_entity_poly.type
_entity_poly.pdbx_seq_one_letter_code
_entity_poly.pdbx_strand_id
1 'polypeptide(L)'
;MNSNGQGENAFYGRSHIVTLSTMATIRVSEDIYKELNKVAGRLRQESGHPVSMDDVLEHLIKTRGLKLSDFQGAWKMTDSEAEDLFKSLRKHWSHWKYPSE
;
A
#
# COMPACT_ATOMS: atom_id res chain seq x y z
N MET A 1 25.65 -57.01 0.89
CA MET A 1 24.87 -56.17 1.83
C MET A 1 24.71 -54.80 1.17
N ASN A 2 23.54 -54.57 0.58
CA ASN A 2 23.18 -53.28 -0.04
C ASN A 2 22.75 -52.30 1.06
N SER A 3 23.42 -51.17 1.16
CA SER A 3 22.95 -50.02 1.95
C SER A 3 22.40 -48.96 1.01
N ASN A 4 21.07 -49.01 0.81
CA ASN A 4 20.28 -47.88 0.35
C ASN A 4 20.28 -46.80 1.45
N GLY A 5 20.46 -45.55 1.05
CA GLY A 5 20.33 -44.39 1.94
C GLY A 5 20.18 -43.15 1.10
N GLN A 6 18.96 -42.93 0.60
CA GLN A 6 18.57 -41.71 -0.09
C GLN A 6 18.70 -40.51 0.85
N GLY A 7 19.36 -39.46 0.38
CA GLY A 7 19.36 -38.13 0.97
C GLY A 7 18.98 -37.13 -0.11
N GLU A 8 17.75 -37.23 -0.61
CA GLU A 8 17.16 -36.19 -1.45
C GLU A 8 16.99 -34.93 -0.58
N ASN A 9 17.94 -34.00 -0.72
CA ASN A 9 17.82 -32.66 -0.17
C ASN A 9 16.69 -31.93 -0.91
N ALA A 10 15.47 -32.10 -0.42
CA ALA A 10 14.33 -31.28 -0.80
C ALA A 10 14.61 -29.84 -0.38
N PHE A 11 15.14 -29.06 -1.32
CA PHE A 11 15.12 -27.60 -1.26
C PHE A 11 13.66 -27.16 -1.17
N TYR A 12 13.18 -26.93 0.05
CA TYR A 12 11.91 -26.24 0.28
C TYR A 12 12.06 -24.82 -0.24
N GLY A 13 11.67 -24.62 -1.50
CA GLY A 13 11.50 -23.31 -2.10
C GLY A 13 10.49 -22.54 -1.26
N ARG A 14 11.01 -21.59 -0.47
CA ARG A 14 10.21 -20.58 0.20
C ARG A 14 9.54 -19.77 -0.91
N SER A 15 8.27 -20.07 -1.20
CA SER A 15 7.45 -19.29 -2.12
C SER A 15 7.34 -17.88 -1.57
N HIS A 16 8.21 -16.99 -2.04
CA HIS A 16 8.08 -15.57 -1.80
C HIS A 16 6.92 -15.10 -2.68
N ILE A 17 5.72 -15.04 -2.10
CA ILE A 17 4.61 -14.29 -2.70
C ILE A 17 5.05 -12.82 -2.68
N VAL A 18 5.58 -12.35 -3.79
CA VAL A 18 5.88 -10.94 -3.99
C VAL A 18 4.55 -10.26 -4.31
N THR A 19 3.91 -9.69 -3.29
CA THR A 19 2.72 -8.86 -3.48
C THR A 19 3.13 -7.58 -4.19
N LEU A 20 2.80 -7.45 -5.47
CA LEU A 20 2.98 -6.22 -6.23
C LEU A 20 2.04 -5.15 -5.66
N SER A 21 2.57 -4.26 -4.82
CA SER A 21 1.84 -3.12 -4.29
C SER A 21 2.23 -1.88 -5.09
N THR A 22 1.27 -1.23 -5.73
CA THR A 22 1.50 0.07 -6.37
C THR A 22 1.75 1.13 -5.30
N MET A 23 2.96 1.70 -5.30
CA MET A 23 3.34 2.75 -4.35
C MET A 23 2.82 4.10 -4.82
N ALA A 24 2.12 4.80 -3.93
CA ALA A 24 1.69 6.18 -4.14
C ALA A 24 2.41 7.10 -3.17
N THR A 25 2.98 8.19 -3.68
CA THR A 25 3.62 9.22 -2.85
C THR A 25 2.59 10.27 -2.46
N ILE A 26 2.33 10.42 -1.17
CA ILE A 26 1.50 11.51 -0.63
C ILE A 26 2.38 12.61 -0.03
N ARG A 27 2.08 13.87 -0.36
CA ARG A 27 2.71 15.02 0.30
C ARG A 27 1.87 15.38 1.52
N VAL A 28 2.51 15.47 2.67
CA VAL A 28 1.88 15.86 3.93
C VAL A 28 2.65 17.03 4.54
N SER A 29 1.98 17.87 5.34
CA SER A 29 2.67 18.90 6.11
C SER A 29 3.54 18.26 7.20
N GLU A 30 4.54 19.01 7.68
CA GLU A 30 5.42 18.53 8.75
C GLU A 30 4.65 18.19 10.03
N ASP A 31 3.61 18.96 10.35
CA ASP A 31 2.77 18.72 11.53
C ASP A 31 1.99 17.41 11.41
N ILE A 32 1.41 17.13 10.24
CA ILE A 32 0.73 15.86 9.96
C ILE A 32 1.73 14.70 10.07
N TYR A 33 2.94 14.86 9.52
CA TYR A 33 3.98 13.84 9.59
C TYR A 33 4.40 13.54 11.04
N LYS A 34 4.52 14.57 11.89
CA LYS A 34 4.80 14.41 13.33
C LYS A 34 3.69 13.62 14.03
N GLU A 35 2.43 13.89 13.73
CA GLU A 35 1.30 13.13 14.30
C GLU A 35 1.28 11.67 13.83
N LEU A 36 1.52 11.42 12.54
CA LEU A 36 1.65 10.05 12.01
C LEU A 36 2.76 9.28 12.74
N ASN A 37 3.90 9.92 13.00
CA ASN A 37 5.01 9.30 13.73
C ASN A 37 4.68 9.02 15.20
N LYS A 38 3.89 9.86 15.87
CA LYS A 38 3.42 9.57 17.23
C LYS A 38 2.55 8.31 17.26
N VAL A 39 1.64 8.17 16.28
CA VAL A 39 0.79 6.99 16.14
C VAL A 39 1.64 5.75 15.84
N ALA A 40 2.61 5.86 14.94
CA ALA A 40 3.57 4.78 14.63
C ALA A 40 4.37 4.35 15.88
N GLY A 41 4.80 5.32 16.69
CA GLY A 41 5.52 5.06 17.94
C GLY A 41 4.68 4.26 18.94
N ARG A 42 3.41 4.62 19.11
CA ARG A 42 2.47 3.89 19.96
C ARG A 42 2.21 2.47 19.43
N LEU A 43 1.88 2.34 18.14
CA LEU A 43 1.66 1.04 17.50
C LEU A 43 2.87 0.11 17.64
N ARG A 44 4.09 0.65 17.53
CA ARG A 44 5.32 -0.14 17.70
C ARG A 44 5.49 -0.64 19.14
N GLN A 45 5.12 0.18 20.13
CA GLN A 45 5.16 -0.23 21.54
C GLN A 45 4.12 -1.33 21.83
N GLU A 46 2.92 -1.21 21.26
CA GLU A 46 1.83 -2.17 21.45
C GLU A 46 2.09 -3.50 20.74
N SER A 47 2.62 -3.44 19.51
CA SER A 47 2.81 -4.62 18.66
C SER A 47 4.14 -5.34 18.91
N GLY A 48 5.16 -4.65 19.43
CA GLY A 48 6.47 -5.25 19.69
C GLY A 48 7.33 -5.49 18.45
N HIS A 49 6.89 -5.04 17.27
CA HIS A 49 7.63 -5.15 16.01
C HIS A 49 7.63 -3.81 15.23
N PRO A 50 8.55 -3.65 14.26
CA PRO A 50 8.54 -2.47 13.37
C PRO A 50 7.20 -2.32 12.65
N VAL A 51 6.74 -1.07 12.53
CA VAL A 51 5.43 -0.72 11.95
C VAL A 51 5.68 0.12 10.71
N SER A 52 5.05 -0.25 9.59
CA SER A 52 5.11 0.49 8.33
C SER A 52 4.12 1.66 8.32
N MET A 53 4.25 2.58 7.36
CA MET A 53 3.25 3.66 7.21
C MET A 53 1.88 3.12 6.79
N ASP A 54 1.84 2.02 6.03
CA ASP A 54 0.59 1.38 5.63
C ASP A 54 -0.15 0.84 6.86
N ASP A 55 0.57 0.23 7.82
CA ASP A 55 -0.01 -0.25 9.09
C ASP A 55 -0.58 0.91 9.92
N VAL A 56 0.11 2.06 9.93
CA VAL A 56 -0.34 3.27 10.64
C VAL A 56 -1.63 3.80 10.02
N LEU A 57 -1.68 3.91 8.70
CA LEU A 57 -2.86 4.38 7.98
C LEU A 57 -4.03 3.40 8.14
N GLU A 58 -3.78 2.09 8.03
CA GLU A 58 -4.79 1.07 8.22
C GLU A 58 -5.35 1.12 9.65
N HIS A 59 -4.49 1.25 10.67
CA HIS A 59 -4.91 1.43 12.05
C HIS A 59 -5.79 2.68 12.22
N LEU A 60 -5.43 3.81 11.61
CA LEU A 60 -6.21 5.03 11.70
C LEU A 60 -7.59 4.91 11.03
N ILE A 61 -7.66 4.26 9.87
CA ILE A 61 -8.92 4.00 9.15
C ILE A 61 -9.83 3.10 10.02
N LYS A 62 -9.29 1.98 10.51
CA LYS A 62 -10.03 1.02 11.35
C LYS A 62 -10.48 1.63 12.67
N THR A 63 -9.60 2.34 13.37
CA THR A 63 -9.86 2.88 14.71
C THR A 63 -10.87 4.03 14.68
N ARG A 64 -10.83 4.88 13.65
CA ARG A 64 -11.78 5.98 13.50
C ARG A 64 -13.11 5.55 12.88
N GLY A 65 -13.24 4.28 12.45
CA GLY A 65 -14.42 3.77 11.75
C GLY A 65 -14.72 4.51 10.45
N LEU A 66 -13.70 5.14 9.85
CA LEU A 66 -13.86 5.97 8.66
C LEU A 66 -13.99 5.08 7.43
N LYS A 67 -15.06 5.31 6.67
CA LYS A 67 -15.25 4.69 5.36
C LYS A 67 -14.64 5.59 4.29
N LEU A 68 -14.24 5.02 3.16
CA LEU A 68 -13.75 5.79 2.01
C LEU A 68 -14.79 6.82 1.53
N SER A 69 -16.08 6.52 1.69
CA SER A 69 -17.19 7.43 1.41
C SER A 69 -17.15 8.70 2.27
N ASP A 70 -16.58 8.63 3.47
CA ASP A 70 -16.54 9.77 4.39
C ASP A 70 -15.56 10.84 3.92
N PHE A 71 -14.68 10.51 2.96
CA PHE A 71 -13.77 11.43 2.30
C PHE A 71 -14.31 11.94 0.97
N GLN A 72 -15.57 11.64 0.62
CA GLN A 72 -16.20 12.19 -0.57
C GLN A 72 -16.27 13.72 -0.47
N GLY A 73 -15.70 14.42 -1.45
CA GLY A 73 -15.64 15.89 -1.46
C GLY A 73 -14.59 16.50 -0.53
N ALA A 74 -13.83 15.69 0.23
CA ALA A 74 -12.70 16.18 1.02
C ALA A 74 -11.53 16.62 0.12
N TRP A 75 -11.43 16.04 -1.07
CA TRP A 75 -10.46 16.48 -2.07
C TRP A 75 -10.92 17.81 -2.68
N LYS A 76 -10.31 18.90 -2.22
CA LYS A 76 -10.40 20.21 -2.88
C LYS A 76 -9.33 20.29 -3.96
N MET A 77 -9.77 20.23 -5.20
CA MET A 77 -8.92 20.37 -6.39
C MET A 77 -9.31 21.65 -7.11
N THR A 78 -8.33 22.41 -7.58
CA THR A 78 -8.60 23.56 -8.43
C THR A 78 -9.01 23.12 -9.84
N ASP A 79 -9.72 23.97 -10.58
CA ASP A 79 -10.15 23.63 -11.94
C ASP A 79 -8.95 23.31 -12.87
N SER A 80 -7.83 24.00 -12.67
CA SER A 80 -6.58 23.75 -13.41
C SER A 80 -6.01 22.36 -13.10
N GLU A 81 -5.95 21.98 -11.82
CA GLU A 81 -5.47 20.66 -11.42
C GLU A 81 -6.41 19.55 -11.92
N ALA A 82 -7.72 19.83 -11.95
CA ALA A 82 -8.73 18.92 -12.49
C ALA A 82 -8.47 18.66 -13.98
N GLU A 83 -8.26 19.71 -14.75
CA GLU A 83 -8.02 19.61 -16.18
C GLU A 83 -6.74 18.83 -16.50
N ASP A 84 -5.65 19.11 -15.77
CA ASP A 84 -4.40 18.36 -15.91
C ASP A 84 -4.55 16.88 -15.56
N LEU A 85 -5.25 16.58 -14.47
CA LEU A 85 -5.55 15.22 -14.05
C LEU A 85 -6.35 14.48 -15.12
N PHE A 86 -7.47 15.04 -15.57
CA PHE A 86 -8.34 14.41 -16.58
C PHE A 86 -7.64 14.24 -17.93
N LYS A 87 -6.79 15.20 -18.33
CA LYS A 87 -5.97 15.08 -19.53
C LYS A 87 -4.98 13.92 -19.42
N SER A 88 -4.34 13.76 -18.27
CA SER A 88 -3.44 12.63 -18.02
C SER A 88 -4.17 11.29 -18.04
N LEU A 89 -5.35 11.20 -17.42
CA LEU A 89 -6.18 10.00 -17.38
C LEU A 89 -6.62 9.61 -18.79
N ARG A 90 -7.15 10.55 -19.57
CA ARG A 90 -7.59 10.30 -20.95
C ARG A 90 -6.46 9.76 -21.82
N LYS A 91 -5.25 10.31 -21.66
CA LYS A 91 -4.06 9.81 -22.33
C LYS A 91 -3.75 8.37 -21.92
N HIS A 92 -3.79 8.02 -20.64
CA HIS A 92 -3.52 6.64 -20.22
C HIS A 92 -4.62 5.66 -20.68
N TRP A 93 -5.89 6.05 -20.58
CA TRP A 93 -7.02 5.24 -21.04
C TRP A 93 -6.98 4.96 -22.55
N SER A 94 -6.49 5.90 -23.38
CA SER A 94 -6.37 5.65 -24.82
C SER A 94 -5.34 4.58 -25.18
N HIS A 95 -4.37 4.31 -24.28
CA HIS A 95 -3.37 3.26 -24.45
C HIS A 95 -3.81 1.93 -23.85
N TRP A 96 -4.94 1.91 -23.13
CA TRP A 96 -5.50 0.70 -22.56
C TRP A 96 -6.13 -0.14 -23.67
N LYS A 97 -5.36 -1.10 -24.20
CA LYS A 97 -5.91 -2.12 -25.11
C LYS A 97 -6.54 -3.23 -24.28
N TYR A 98 -7.76 -3.59 -24.61
CA TYR A 98 -8.38 -4.80 -24.08
C TYR A 98 -7.51 -6.01 -24.47
N PRO A 99 -7.28 -6.98 -23.57
CA PRO A 99 -6.72 -8.26 -23.99
C PRO A 99 -7.68 -8.84 -25.03
N SER A 100 -7.28 -8.84 -26.29
CA SER A 100 -7.98 -9.60 -27.31
C SER A 100 -7.67 -11.07 -27.08
N GLU A 101 -8.71 -11.90 -26.96
CA GLU A 101 -8.62 -13.36 -26.90
C GLU A 101 -7.84 -13.97 -28.07
#